data_AF-X1TCH9-F1
#
_entry.id   AF-X1TCH9-F1
#
_cell.length_a   1.000
_cell.length_b   1.000
_cell.length_c   1.000
_cell.angle_alpha   90.00
_cell.angle_beta   90.00
_cell.angle_gamma   90.00
#
_symmetry.space_group_name_H-M   'P 1'
#
loop_
_entity.id
_entity.type
_entity.pdbx_description
1 polymer ?
#
loop_
_entity_poly.entity_id
_entity_poly.type
_entity_poly.pdbx_seq_one_letter_code
_entity_poly.pdbx_strand_id
1 'polypeptide(L)' 'MEAAAICNEDNNPPPIIDAEKLVVDLYIKPLRAAKQIHVNLIAVSSGVEITVS' A
#
# COMPACT_ATOMS: atom_id res chain seq x y z
N MET A 1 2.62 0.55 17.38
CA MET A 1 1.76 0.67 16.19
C MET A 1 2.61 0.20 15.05
N GLU A 2 2.14 -0.79 14.32
CA GLU A 2 2.91 -1.44 13.25
C GLU A 2 2.11 -1.30 11.96
N ALA A 3 2.75 -0.74 10.94
CA ALA A 3 2.19 -0.57 9.61
C ALA A 3 3.26 -0.98 8.60
N ALA A 4 2.86 -1.81 7.63
CA ALA A 4 3.73 -2.26 6.54
C ALA A 4 2.99 -2.09 5.22
N ALA A 5 3.69 -1.51 4.24
CA ALA A 5 3.28 -1.47 2.85
C ALA A 5 4.25 -2.33 2.04
N ILE A 6 3.72 -3.27 1.25
CA ILE A 6 4.52 -4.16 0.41
C ILE A 6 4.19 -3.89 -1.05
N CYS A 7 5.23 -3.57 -1.82
CA CYS A 7 5.17 -3.32 -3.26
C CYS A 7 6.54 -3.72 -3.85
N ASN A 8 6.70 -5.00 -4.16
CA ASN A 8 7.95 -5.61 -4.62
C ASN A 8 7.70 -6.55 -5.81
N GLU A 9 8.72 -7.25 -6.30
CA GLU A 9 8.61 -8.17 -7.43
C GLU A 9 7.76 -9.43 -7.13
N ASP A 10 7.62 -9.80 -5.85
CA ASP A 10 6.79 -10.95 -5.47
C ASP A 10 5.31 -10.68 -5.74
N ASN A 11 4.82 -9.46 -5.42
CA ASN A 11 3.44 -9.06 -5.67
C ASN A 11 3.24 -8.24 -6.96
N ASN A 12 4.33 -7.79 -7.59
CA ASN A 12 4.34 -7.12 -8.88
C ASN A 12 5.36 -7.76 -9.84
N PRO A 13 5.18 -9.03 -10.22
CA PRO A 13 6.05 -9.67 -11.21
C PRO A 13 5.90 -9.00 -12.58
N PRO A 14 6.84 -9.19 -13.52
CA PRO A 14 6.84 -8.52 -14.82
C PRO A 14 5.49 -8.54 -15.56
N PRO A 15 4.74 -9.67 -15.62
CA PRO A 15 3.45 -9.71 -16.31
C PRO A 15 2.37 -8.77 -15.73
N ILE A 16 2.47 -8.39 -14.45
CA ILE A 16 1.55 -7.46 -13.80
C ILE A 16 1.90 -6.01 -14.17
N ILE A 17 3.17 -5.66 -14.10
CA ILE A 17 3.67 -4.32 -14.45
C ILE A 17 3.54 -4.07 -15.97
N ASP A 18 3.86 -5.06 -16.79
CA ASP A 18 3.73 -5.00 -18.26
C ASP A 18 2.26 -4.83 -18.70
N ALA A 19 1.31 -5.20 -17.83
CA ALA A 19 -0.11 -4.97 -18.02
C ALA A 19 -0.60 -3.64 -17.42
N GLU A 20 0.32 -2.74 -17.05
CA GLU A 20 0.06 -1.44 -16.43
C GLU A 20 -0.74 -1.53 -15.13
N LYS A 21 -0.56 -2.61 -14.37
CA LYS A 21 -1.22 -2.85 -13.08
C LYS A 21 -0.22 -2.82 -11.94
N LEU A 22 -0.70 -2.42 -10.77
CA LEU A 22 0.07 -2.42 -9.52
C LEU A 22 -0.77 -3.02 -8.39
N VAL A 23 -0.16 -3.91 -7.62
CA VAL A 23 -0.73 -4.54 -6.43
C VAL A 23 0.01 -4.02 -5.20
N VAL A 24 -0.74 -3.48 -4.25
CA VAL A 24 -0.22 -2.93 -3.00
C VAL A 24 -0.95 -3.57 -1.83
N ASP A 25 -0.20 -4.25 -0.97
CA ASP A 25 -0.72 -4.85 0.24
C ASP A 25 -0.45 -3.93 1.44
N LEU A 26 -1.51 -3.57 2.17
CA LEU A 26 -1.45 -2.68 3.32
C LEU A 26 -1.91 -3.40 4.59
N TYR A 27 -1.00 -3.55 5.55
CA TYR A 27 -1.28 -4.18 6.83
C TYR A 27 -1.28 -3.13 7.94
N ILE A 28 -2.41 -2.99 8.65
CA ILE A 28 -2.57 -2.05 9.77
C ILE A 28 -3.01 -2.82 11.01
N LYS A 29 -2.19 -2.81 12.05
CA LYS A 29 -2.54 -3.39 13.35
C LYS A 29 -2.67 -2.28 14.41
N PRO A 30 -3.90 -1.82 14.72
CA PRO A 30 -4.10 -0.77 15.70
C PRO A 30 -3.90 -1.33 17.12
N LEU A 31 -3.33 -0.50 17.99
CA LEU A 31 -3.04 -0.88 19.39
C LEU A 31 -4.31 -1.10 20.25
N ARG A 32 -5.46 -0.62 19.78
CA ARG A 32 -6.81 -0.83 20.34
C ARG A 32 -7.80 -0.89 19.20
N ALA A 33 -9.01 -1.41 19.41
CA ALA A 33 -10.06 -1.44 18.38
C ALA A 33 -10.38 -0.01 17.90
N ALA A 34 -9.84 0.37 16.75
CA ALA A 34 -10.11 1.66 16.14
C ALA A 34 -11.55 1.63 15.60
N LYS A 35 -12.35 2.63 15.95
CA LYS A 35 -13.77 2.72 15.53
C LYS A 35 -13.92 3.11 14.06
N GLN A 36 -12.88 3.68 13.47
CA GLN A 36 -12.80 4.08 12.07
C GLN A 36 -11.33 4.08 11.63
N ILE A 37 -11.04 3.56 10.44
CA ILE A 37 -9.72 3.59 9.80
C ILE A 37 -9.90 4.36 8.49
N HIS A 38 -9.17 5.46 8.32
CA HIS A 38 -9.14 6.22 7.07
C HIS A 38 -7.83 5.92 6.35
N VAL A 39 -7.91 5.51 5.09
CA VAL A 39 -6.74 5.27 4.23
C VAL A 39 -6.93 6.10 2.97
N ASN A 40 -6.01 7.01 2.70
CA ASN A 40 -5.95 7.77 1.45
C ASN A 40 -4.83 7.18 0.60
N LEU A 41 -5.16 6.61 -0.55
CA LEU A 41 -4.19 6.02 -1.48
C LEU A 41 -4.16 6.82 -2.78
N ILE A 42 -2.97 7.29 -3.15
CA ILE A 42 -2.72 8.02 -4.39
C ILE A 42 -1.58 7.30 -5.12
N ALA A 43 -1.92 6.59 -6.19
CA ALA A 43 -0.94 5.95 -7.07
C ALA A 43 -0.59 6.90 -8.22
N VAL A 44 0.68 7.30 -8.32
CA VAL A 44 1.23 8.09 -9.43
C VAL A 44 2.32 7.30 -10.15
N SER A 45 2.52 7.58 -11.44
CA SER A 45 3.45 6.84 -12.32
C SER A 45 4.92 6.89 -11.88
N SER A 46 5.29 7.79 -10.97
CA SER A 46 6.63 7.86 -10.38
C SER A 46 6.54 8.32 -8.92
N GLY A 47 6.79 7.40 -7.99
CA GLY A 47 7.00 7.72 -6.57
C GLY A 47 5.70 8.01 -5.81
N VAL A 48 5.19 7.01 -5.10
CA VAL A 48 4.14 7.21 -4.09
C VAL A 48 4.79 7.75 -2.82
N GLU A 49 4.43 8.96 -2.40
CA GLU A 49 4.73 9.47 -1.05
C GLU A 49 3.53 9.23 -0.12
N ILE A 50 3.80 8.61 1.02
CA ILE A 50 2.80 8.25 2.03
C ILE A 50 2.99 9.15 3.26
N THR A 51 1.98 9.95 3.58
CA THR A 51 1.93 10.70 4.85
C THR A 51 0.82 10.09 5.71
N VAL A 52 1.20 9.58 6.88
CA VAL A 52 0.27 9.10 7.92
C VAL A 52 0.16 10.22 8.97
N SER A 53 -1.02 10.83 9.08
CA SER A 53 -1.36 11.79 10.14
C SER A 53 -2.06 11.11 11.31
#